data_AF-A0A935FKH7-F1
#
_entry.id   AF-A0A935FKH7-F1
#
_cell.length_a   1.000
_cell.length_b   1.000
_cell.length_c   1.000
_cell.angle_alpha   90.00
_cell.angle_beta   90.00
_cell.angle_gamma   90.00
#
_symmetry.space_group_name_H-M   'P 1'
#
loop_
_entity.id
_entity.type
_entity.pdbx_description
1 polymer ?
#
loop_
_entity_poly.entity_id
_entity_poly.type
_entity_poly.pdbx_seq_one_letter_code
_entity_poly.pdbx_strand_id
1 'polypeptide(L)'
;MRASQRFAEQREPRGRVRPAVRATIAWALMLSLLALPTRPARAEDHWWGRDKALHLTVGLTIGGGCYGMLWAASADRASTRLALCTTLGLLPGLGKELYDAGQPHNRFSLLDLAWTTAGVLGASFALWGLERALVTRR
;
A
#
# COMPACT_ATOMS: atom_id res chain seq x y z
N MET A 1 -45.27 39.11 -13.15
CA MET A 1 -44.19 38.46 -13.93
C MET A 1 -43.09 37.97 -12.98
N ARG A 2 -42.87 36.65 -12.98
CA ARG A 2 -41.63 35.89 -12.64
C ARG A 2 -41.06 35.93 -11.21
N ALA A 3 -41.79 35.25 -10.32
CA ALA A 3 -41.23 34.54 -9.16
C ALA A 3 -40.64 33.17 -9.59
N SER A 4 -39.55 33.17 -10.38
CA SER A 4 -38.96 31.92 -10.92
C SER A 4 -37.46 31.78 -10.65
N GLN A 5 -36.93 32.43 -9.61
CA GLN A 5 -35.54 32.26 -9.16
C GLN A 5 -35.37 31.33 -7.95
N ARG A 6 -36.45 30.66 -7.53
CA ARG A 6 -36.39 29.53 -6.61
C ARG A 6 -36.29 28.26 -7.48
N PHE A 7 -35.46 27.29 -7.10
CA PHE A 7 -35.24 25.99 -7.77
C PHE A 7 -34.09 25.86 -8.77
N ALA A 8 -33.07 26.73 -8.73
CA ALA A 8 -31.74 26.32 -9.19
C ALA A 8 -31.08 25.49 -8.07
N GLU A 9 -31.50 24.22 -8.01
CA GLU A 9 -30.81 23.07 -7.45
C GLU A 9 -29.57 23.37 -6.58
N GLN A 10 -29.80 23.55 -5.28
CA GLN A 10 -28.81 23.17 -4.26
C GLN A 10 -28.63 21.65 -4.32
N ARG A 11 -27.86 21.17 -5.31
CA ARG A 11 -27.29 19.82 -5.25
C ARG A 11 -26.20 19.86 -4.19
N GLU A 12 -26.58 19.57 -2.95
CA GLU A 12 -25.68 19.12 -1.89
C GLU A 12 -24.59 18.22 -2.52
N PRO A 13 -23.30 18.58 -2.44
CA PRO A 13 -22.25 17.73 -2.95
C PRO A 13 -22.24 16.46 -2.10
N ARG A 14 -22.88 15.40 -2.63
CA ARG A 14 -22.86 14.03 -2.08
C ARG A 14 -21.46 13.75 -1.55
N GLY A 15 -21.38 13.56 -0.23
CA GLY A 15 -20.14 13.50 0.55
C GLY A 15 -19.09 12.63 -0.12
N ARG A 16 -18.22 13.27 -0.91
CA ARG A 16 -17.01 12.66 -1.43
C ARG A 16 -16.16 12.44 -0.19
N VAL A 17 -16.10 11.20 0.29
CA VAL A 17 -15.24 10.79 1.40
C VAL A 17 -13.89 11.45 1.15
N ARG A 18 -13.52 12.41 2.01
CA ARG A 18 -12.35 13.25 1.76
C ARG A 18 -11.17 12.30 1.55
N PRO A 19 -10.34 12.46 0.52
CA PRO A 19 -9.24 11.54 0.21
C PRO A 19 -8.34 11.26 1.43
N ALA A 20 -8.26 12.23 2.35
CA ALA A 20 -7.65 12.08 3.68
C ALA A 20 -8.22 10.91 4.51
N VAL A 21 -9.54 10.71 4.57
CA VAL A 21 -10.18 9.64 5.37
C VAL A 21 -9.83 8.26 4.80
N ARG A 22 -9.78 8.13 3.47
CA ARG A 22 -9.33 6.90 2.81
C ARG A 22 -7.86 6.60 3.11
N ALA A 23 -7.02 7.64 3.10
CA ALA A 23 -5.62 7.52 3.46
C ALA A 23 -5.46 7.07 4.91
N THR A 24 -6.20 7.67 5.84
CA THR A 24 -6.16 7.29 7.26
C THR A 24 -6.58 5.84 7.49
N ILE A 25 -7.61 5.34 6.78
CA ILE A 25 -8.03 3.94 6.87
C ILE A 25 -6.95 3.00 6.31
N ALA A 26 -6.34 3.33 5.18
CA ALA A 26 -5.26 2.54 4.60
C ALA A 26 -4.03 2.47 5.53
N TRP A 27 -3.64 3.61 6.11
CA TRP A 27 -2.57 3.68 7.11
C TRP A 27 -2.89 2.89 8.38
N ALA A 28 -4.12 2.99 8.89
CA ALA A 28 -4.55 2.25 10.08
C ALA A 28 -4.57 0.74 9.84
N LEU A 29 -5.04 0.28 8.68
CA LEU A 29 -5.01 -1.14 8.29
C LEU A 29 -3.56 -1.63 8.16
N MET A 30 -2.69 -0.83 7.55
CA MET A 30 -1.27 -1.15 7.39
C MET A 30 -0.55 -1.27 8.73
N LEU A 31 -0.79 -0.33 9.66
CA LEU A 31 -0.26 -0.36 11.03
C LEU A 31 -0.80 -1.56 11.83
N SER A 32 -2.06 -1.94 11.62
CA SER A 32 -2.66 -3.11 12.29
C SER A 32 -2.04 -4.43 11.83
N LEU A 33 -1.55 -4.50 10.58
CA LEU A 33 -0.88 -5.68 10.03
C LEU A 33 0.57 -5.83 10.53
N LEU A 34 1.21 -4.74 10.95
CA LEU A 34 2.54 -4.74 11.57
C LEU A 34 2.54 -5.26 13.01
N ALA A 35 1.38 -5.30 13.67
CA ALA A 35 1.25 -5.67 15.09
C ALA A 35 0.84 -7.14 15.32
N LEU A 36 0.75 -7.98 14.26
CA LEU A 36 0.45 -9.40 14.47
C LEU A 36 1.64 -10.08 15.16
N PRO A 37 1.38 -10.91 16.20
CA PRO A 37 2.42 -11.63 16.89
C PRO A 37 3.17 -12.54 15.91
N THR A 38 4.45 -12.25 15.75
CA THR A 38 5.40 -13.10 15.03
C THR A 38 5.60 -14.39 15.82
N ARG A 39 5.50 -15.53 15.14
CA ARG A 39 5.87 -16.80 15.74
C ARG A 39 7.38 -16.78 16.01
N PRO A 40 7.86 -17.36 17.12
CA PRO A 40 9.30 -17.42 17.38
C PRO A 40 10.02 -18.03 16.18
N ALA A 41 11.21 -17.51 15.89
CA ALA A 41 12.04 -17.98 14.79
C ALA A 41 12.17 -19.51 14.88
N ARG A 42 11.58 -20.24 13.91
CA ARG A 42 11.85 -21.66 13.75
C ARG A 42 13.33 -21.80 13.38
N ALA A 43 13.98 -22.86 13.86
CA ALA A 43 15.37 -23.17 13.54
C ALA A 43 15.65 -23.28 12.03
N GLU A 44 14.60 -23.39 11.21
CA GLU A 44 14.65 -23.30 9.76
C GLU A 44 13.57 -22.31 9.30
N ASP A 45 13.97 -21.26 8.58
CA ASP A 45 13.06 -20.37 7.88
C ASP A 45 12.92 -20.84 6.42
N HIS A 46 11.68 -21.02 5.97
CA HIS A 46 11.36 -21.68 4.71
C HIS A 46 10.94 -20.65 3.66
N TRP A 47 11.34 -20.88 2.41
CA TRP A 47 10.90 -20.05 1.28
C TRP A 47 9.39 -20.01 1.07
N TRP A 48 8.68 -21.05 1.51
CA TRP A 48 7.26 -21.23 1.24
C TRP A 48 6.50 -21.47 2.54
N GLY A 49 5.31 -20.88 2.63
CA GLY A 49 4.42 -21.09 3.75
C GLY A 49 3.41 -19.97 3.90
N ARG A 50 2.46 -20.18 4.81
CA ARG A 50 1.44 -19.18 5.17
C ARG A 50 2.04 -17.83 5.56
N ASP A 51 3.16 -17.88 6.27
CA ASP A 51 3.90 -16.71 6.73
C ASP A 51 4.42 -15.87 5.55
N LYS A 52 5.07 -16.51 4.58
CA LYS A 52 5.56 -15.85 3.36
C LYS A 52 4.43 -15.31 2.49
N ALA A 53 3.30 -16.02 2.41
CA ALA A 53 2.10 -15.53 1.74
C ALA A 53 1.54 -14.26 2.41
N LEU A 54 1.64 -14.14 3.75
CA LEU A 54 1.25 -12.94 4.47
C LEU A 54 2.18 -11.78 4.12
N HIS A 55 3.50 -11.99 4.17
CA HIS A 55 4.49 -10.98 3.77
C HIS A 55 4.29 -10.47 2.34
N LEU A 56 4.04 -11.39 1.40
CA LEU A 56 3.70 -11.05 0.02
C LEU A 56 2.42 -10.21 -0.05
N THR A 57 1.35 -10.64 0.62
CA THR A 57 0.04 -9.98 0.58
C THR A 57 0.07 -8.58 1.18
N VAL A 58 0.78 -8.43 2.32
CA VAL A 58 1.03 -7.13 2.93
C VAL A 58 1.81 -6.25 1.94
N GLY A 59 2.89 -6.76 1.35
CA GLY A 59 3.66 -6.03 0.34
C GLY A 59 2.82 -5.58 -0.86
N LEU A 60 1.99 -6.47 -1.42
CA LEU A 60 1.07 -6.16 -2.52
C LEU A 60 0.10 -5.03 -2.13
N THR A 61 -0.43 -5.09 -0.91
CA THR A 61 -1.35 -4.08 -0.38
C THR A 61 -0.68 -2.72 -0.23
N ILE A 62 0.56 -2.70 0.29
CA ILE A 62 1.34 -1.48 0.46
C ILE A 62 1.66 -0.85 -0.90
N GLY A 63 2.26 -1.61 -1.82
CA GLY A 63 2.65 -1.12 -3.14
C GLY A 63 1.45 -0.68 -3.97
N GLY A 64 0.43 -1.54 -4.04
CA GLY A 64 -0.79 -1.27 -4.80
C GLY A 64 -1.61 -0.13 -4.21
N GLY A 65 -1.77 -0.10 -2.89
CA GLY A 65 -2.47 0.94 -2.16
C GLY A 65 -1.81 2.31 -2.33
N CYS A 66 -0.50 2.39 -2.12
CA CYS A 66 0.27 3.61 -2.34
C CYS A 66 0.11 4.12 -3.77
N TYR A 67 0.34 3.25 -4.77
CA TYR A 67 0.30 3.66 -6.17
C TYR A 67 -1.09 4.13 -6.57
N GLY A 68 -2.12 3.36 -6.22
CA GLY A 68 -3.52 3.69 -6.49
C GLY A 68 -3.96 4.99 -5.81
N MET A 69 -3.49 5.26 -4.59
CA MET A 69 -3.76 6.50 -3.87
C MET A 69 -3.12 7.71 -4.57
N LEU A 70 -1.84 7.63 -4.92
CA LEU A 70 -1.15 8.74 -5.62
C LEU A 70 -1.74 8.96 -7.02
N TRP A 71 -2.09 7.88 -7.72
CA TRP A 71 -2.76 7.95 -9.01
C TRP A 71 -4.13 8.63 -8.90
N ALA A 72 -4.96 8.23 -7.92
CA ALA A 72 -6.28 8.82 -7.70
C ALA A 72 -6.24 10.29 -7.23
N ALA A 73 -5.13 10.70 -6.61
CA ALA A 73 -4.89 12.09 -6.25
C ALA A 73 -4.41 12.95 -7.44
N SER A 74 -4.25 12.36 -8.63
CA SER A 74 -3.58 12.98 -9.78
C SER A 74 -2.19 13.53 -9.39
N ALA A 75 -1.54 12.90 -8.42
CA ALA A 75 -0.28 13.34 -7.86
C ALA A 75 0.88 12.77 -8.68
N ASP A 76 1.81 13.65 -9.08
CA ASP A 76 3.09 13.35 -9.71
C ASP A 76 3.03 12.62 -11.07
N ARG A 77 4.20 12.41 -11.66
CA ARG A 77 4.37 11.59 -12.88
C ARG A 77 4.37 10.10 -12.49
N ALA A 78 4.00 9.23 -13.44
CA ALA A 78 3.95 7.78 -13.23
C ALA A 78 5.27 7.19 -12.68
N SER A 79 6.41 7.70 -13.15
CA SER A 79 7.74 7.32 -12.67
C SER A 79 8.01 7.77 -11.23
N THR A 80 7.58 8.98 -10.87
CA THR A 80 7.70 9.50 -9.51
C THR A 80 6.83 8.70 -8.54
N ARG A 81 5.59 8.38 -8.92
CA ARG A 81 4.72 7.51 -8.11
C ARG A 81 5.35 6.14 -7.89
N LEU A 82 5.88 5.54 -8.95
CA LEU A 82 6.58 4.25 -8.86
C LEU A 82 7.74 4.34 -7.85
N ALA A 83 8.64 5.31 -8.03
CA ALA A 83 9.80 5.49 -7.15
C ALA A 83 9.42 5.76 -5.69
N LEU A 84 8.43 6.61 -5.44
CA LEU A 84 7.94 6.89 -4.09
C LEU A 84 7.34 5.66 -3.44
N CYS A 85 6.46 4.95 -4.15
CA CYS A 85 5.78 3.78 -3.59
C CYS A 85 6.70 2.60 -3.37
N THR A 86 7.69 2.37 -4.25
CA THR A 86 8.69 1.33 -4.00
C THR A 86 9.62 1.72 -2.84
N THR A 87 10.06 2.98 -2.76
CA THR A 87 11.00 3.39 -1.70
C THR A 87 10.33 3.41 -0.34
N LEU A 88 9.19 4.08 -0.21
CA LEU A 88 8.47 4.19 1.07
C LEU A 88 7.78 2.88 1.45
N GLY A 89 7.32 2.10 0.46
CA GLY A 89 6.63 0.84 0.70
C GLY A 89 7.53 -0.27 1.25
N LEU A 90 8.84 -0.19 1.07
CA LEU A 90 9.79 -1.17 1.62
C LEU A 90 10.15 -0.88 3.09
N LEU A 91 9.98 0.35 3.56
CA LEU A 91 10.34 0.75 4.93
C LEU A 91 9.60 -0.05 6.01
N PRO A 92 8.29 -0.35 5.89
CA PRO A 92 7.60 -1.21 6.86
C PRO A 92 8.21 -2.62 6.98
N GLY A 93 8.54 -3.26 5.85
CA GLY A 93 9.16 -4.59 5.85
C GLY A 93 10.54 -4.58 6.48
N LEU A 94 11.40 -3.63 6.08
CA LEU A 94 12.72 -3.46 6.67
C LEU A 94 12.64 -3.12 8.17
N GLY A 95 11.73 -2.22 8.54
CA GLY A 95 11.51 -1.83 9.93
C GLY A 95 11.06 -2.98 10.82
N LYS A 96 10.18 -3.85 10.32
CA LYS A 96 9.74 -5.07 11.02
C LYS A 96 10.92 -6.01 11.27
N GLU A 97 11.74 -6.29 10.25
CA GLU A 97 12.88 -7.20 10.42
C GLU A 97 13.99 -6.62 11.33
N LEU A 98 14.23 -5.31 11.27
CA LEU A 98 15.14 -4.62 12.20
C LEU A 98 14.60 -4.64 13.64
N TYR A 99 13.29 -4.51 13.81
CA TYR A 99 12.64 -4.65 15.11
C TYR A 99 12.78 -6.07 15.66
N ASP A 100 12.54 -7.08 14.82
CA ASP A 100 12.65 -8.50 15.18
C ASP A 100 14.09 -8.89 15.55
N ALA A 101 15.10 -8.30 14.91
CA ALA A 101 16.50 -8.49 15.28
C ALA A 101 16.81 -8.07 16.74
N GLY A 102 16.06 -7.11 17.28
CA GLY A 102 16.21 -6.62 18.65
C GLY A 102 15.46 -7.44 19.71
N GLN A 103 14.63 -8.42 19.32
CA GLN A 103 13.79 -9.17 20.27
C GLN A 103 14.44 -10.50 20.71
N PRO A 104 14.27 -10.92 21.98
CA PRO A 104 14.88 -12.15 22.52
C PRO A 104 14.51 -13.44 21.77
N HIS A 105 13.31 -13.49 21.19
CA HIS A 105 12.73 -14.68 20.55
C HIS A 105 12.48 -14.54 19.04
N ASN A 106 12.83 -13.39 18.46
CA ASN A 106 12.77 -13.17 17.02
C ASN A 106 14.17 -12.97 16.45
N ARG A 107 14.24 -13.05 15.13
CA ARG A 107 15.46 -12.88 14.34
C ARG A 107 15.09 -12.15 13.05
N PHE A 108 16.06 -11.44 12.50
CA PHE A 108 15.94 -10.88 11.16
C PHE A 108 15.76 -12.01 10.14
N SER A 109 14.71 -11.96 9.33
CA SER A 109 14.47 -12.86 8.20
C SER A 109 14.66 -12.14 6.87
N LEU A 110 15.69 -12.57 6.12
CA LEU A 110 15.87 -12.15 4.73
C LEU A 110 14.73 -12.66 3.83
N LEU A 111 14.09 -13.77 4.19
CA LEU A 111 13.00 -14.34 3.41
C LEU A 111 11.73 -13.52 3.55
N ASP A 112 11.41 -13.06 4.77
CA ASP A 112 10.29 -12.15 5.02
C ASP A 112 10.46 -10.81 4.31
N LEU A 113 11.68 -10.26 4.38
CA LEU A 113 12.03 -9.05 3.65
C LEU A 113 11.90 -9.26 2.13
N ALA A 114 12.37 -10.40 1.60
CA ALA A 114 12.28 -10.72 0.19
C ALA A 114 10.81 -10.83 -0.28
N TRP A 115 9.96 -11.52 0.47
CA TRP A 115 8.54 -11.67 0.13
C TRP A 115 7.77 -10.35 0.23
N THR A 116 8.07 -9.53 1.24
CA THR A 116 7.51 -8.17 1.36
C THR A 116 7.94 -7.32 0.16
N THR A 117 9.23 -7.37 -0.19
CA THR A 117 9.81 -6.67 -1.34
C THR A 117 9.14 -7.09 -2.64
N ALA A 118 8.99 -8.41 -2.87
CA ALA A 118 8.32 -8.95 -4.05
C ALA A 118 6.87 -8.42 -4.17
N GLY A 119 6.13 -8.32 -3.07
CA GLY A 119 4.79 -7.76 -3.06
C GLY A 119 4.76 -6.27 -3.41
N VAL A 120 5.60 -5.47 -2.74
CA VAL A 120 5.66 -4.00 -2.95
C VAL A 120 6.01 -3.69 -4.40
N LEU A 121 7.08 -4.31 -4.91
CA LEU A 121 7.52 -4.10 -6.29
C LEU A 121 6.48 -4.65 -7.27
N GLY A 122 5.99 -5.87 -7.07
CA GLY A 122 5.04 -6.52 -7.95
C GLY A 122 3.79 -5.68 -8.18
N ALA A 123 3.15 -5.20 -7.12
CA ALA A 123 1.96 -4.36 -7.24
C ALA A 123 2.25 -2.98 -7.86
N SER A 124 3.35 -2.33 -7.45
CA SER A 124 3.72 -1.00 -7.95
C SER A 124 4.05 -1.02 -9.45
N PHE A 125 4.84 -2.01 -9.90
CA PHE A 125 5.19 -2.16 -11.31
C PHE A 125 4.00 -2.61 -12.16
N ALA A 126 3.14 -3.49 -11.65
CA ALA A 126 1.93 -3.89 -12.36
C ALA A 126 1.00 -2.70 -12.65
N LEU A 127 0.75 -1.86 -11.64
CA LEU A 127 -0.09 -0.67 -11.81
C LEU A 127 0.57 0.39 -12.68
N TRP A 128 1.89 0.60 -12.55
CA TRP A 128 2.64 1.48 -13.45
C TRP A 128 2.55 1.02 -14.90
N GLY A 129 2.77 -0.27 -15.16
CA GLY A 129 2.67 -0.85 -16.50
C GLY A 129 1.26 -0.72 -17.08
N LEU A 130 0.24 -0.97 -16.25
CA LEU A 130 -1.16 -0.76 -16.62
C LEU A 130 -1.44 0.70 -17.00
N GLU A 131 -0.99 1.67 -16.20
CA GLU A 131 -1.14 3.08 -16.53
C GLU A 131 -0.45 3.43 -17.85
N ARG A 132 0.80 2.96 -18.05
CA ARG A 132 1.53 3.17 -19.31
C ARG A 132 0.77 2.60 -20.51
N ALA A 133 0.22 1.40 -20.39
CA ALA A 133 -0.56 0.77 -21.45
C ALA A 133 -1.85 1.55 -21.76
N LEU A 134 -2.53 2.09 -20.74
CA LEU A 134 -3.76 2.88 -20.92
C LEU A 134 -3.50 4.26 -21.53
N VAL A 135 -2.39 4.91 -21.17
CA VAL A 135 -2.01 6.22 -21.71
C VAL A 135 -1.54 6.12 -23.16
N THR A 136 -0.80 5.06 -23.52
CA THR A 136 -0.27 4.89 -24.88
C THR A 136 -1.35 4.50 -25.91
N ARG A 137 -2.54 4.08 -25.45
CA ARG A 137 -3.70 3.75 -26.29
C ARG A 137 -4.66 4.93 -26.54
N ARG A 138 -4.31 6.13 -26.08
CA ARG A 138 -5.05 7.38 -26.34
C ARG A 138 -4.24 8.27 -27.27
#